data_AF-A0A1H3GYL3-F1
#
_entry.id   AF-A0A1H3GYL3-F1
#
_cell.length_a   1.000
_cell.length_b   1.000
_cell.length_c   1.000
_cell.angle_alpha   90.00
_cell.angle_beta   90.00
_cell.angle_gamma   90.00
#
_symmetry.space_group_name_H-M   'P 1'
#
loop_
_entity.id
_entity.type
_entity.pdbx_description
1 polymer ?
#
loop_
_entity_poly.entity_id
_entity_poly.type
_entity_poly.pdbx_seq_one_letter_code
_entity_poly.pdbx_strand_id
1 'polypeptide(L)'
;MTAPPQAAGTVHVVDPSPLNWLFITWNTMEEPIRIDEAGRVVYSLAESSEWLDDRTLELRLRRGVRFQDGEHFTAHNIKQNFDEMQRWAAPHPPGTWLNFPPQSTAEVVDDHVLRFHFPGPDGLAIGKFRGFHVASSAFWNGKDAPGFGYKKFGSGEGHW
;
A
#
# COMPACT_ATOMS: atom_id res chain seq x y z
N MET A 1 -3.41 41.20 8.69
CA MET A 1 -3.82 39.90 8.11
C MET A 1 -5.33 39.77 8.30
N THR A 2 -6.10 39.63 7.22
CA THR A 2 -7.56 39.46 7.27
C THR A 2 -7.92 38.03 7.67
N ALA A 3 -9.01 37.87 8.43
CA ALA A 3 -9.50 36.56 8.84
C ALA A 3 -9.89 35.70 7.62
N PRO A 4 -9.68 34.37 7.66
CA PRO A 4 -10.11 33.49 6.58
C PRO A 4 -11.64 33.53 6.40
N PRO A 5 -12.14 33.37 5.15
CA PRO A 5 -13.56 33.42 4.87
C PRO A 5 -14.31 32.28 5.59
N GLN A 6 -15.54 32.58 6.02
CA GLN A 6 -16.41 31.61 6.67
C GLN A 6 -16.90 30.55 5.67
N ALA A 7 -16.89 29.28 6.07
CA ALA A 7 -17.35 28.18 5.22
C ALA A 7 -18.83 28.38 4.83
N ALA A 8 -19.13 28.30 3.53
CA ALA A 8 -20.48 28.55 2.98
C ALA A 8 -21.43 27.34 3.07
N GLY A 9 -20.94 26.16 3.46
CA GLY A 9 -21.73 24.93 3.55
C GLY A 9 -20.87 23.67 3.47
N THR A 10 -21.54 22.51 3.40
CA THR A 10 -20.90 21.19 3.20
C THR A 10 -21.24 20.67 1.81
N VAL A 11 -20.23 20.23 1.05
CA VAL A 11 -20.42 19.52 -0.22
C VAL A 11 -20.26 18.03 0.03
N HIS A 12 -21.29 17.25 -0.29
CA HIS A 12 -21.21 15.79 -0.30
C HIS A 12 -20.87 15.32 -1.70
N VAL A 13 -19.61 14.90 -1.92
CA VAL A 13 -19.17 14.27 -3.17
C VAL A 13 -19.48 12.78 -3.09
N VAL A 14 -20.28 12.27 -4.02
CA VAL A 14 -20.59 10.84 -4.14
C VAL A 14 -20.02 10.35 -5.46
N ASP A 15 -19.08 9.40 -5.38
CA ASP A 15 -18.59 8.67 -6.54
C ASP A 15 -19.16 7.24 -6.50
N PRO A 16 -20.00 6.85 -7.48
CA PRO A 16 -20.62 5.53 -7.53
C PRO A 16 -19.69 4.44 -8.08
N SER A 17 -18.46 4.77 -8.52
CA SER A 17 -17.54 3.81 -9.12
C SER A 17 -17.06 2.78 -8.08
N PRO A 18 -17.20 1.47 -8.35
CA PRO A 18 -16.65 0.43 -7.48
C PRO A 18 -15.11 0.42 -7.48
N LEU A 19 -14.48 1.17 -8.39
CA LEU A 19 -13.01 1.29 -8.51
C LEU A 19 -12.48 2.61 -7.93
N ASN A 20 -13.33 3.49 -7.39
CA ASN A 20 -12.88 4.80 -6.91
C ASN A 20 -11.79 4.69 -5.83
N TRP A 21 -11.87 3.68 -4.97
CA TRP A 21 -10.86 3.46 -3.94
C TRP A 21 -9.44 3.37 -4.51
N LEU A 22 -9.26 2.79 -5.71
CA LEU A 22 -7.96 2.69 -6.38
C LEU A 22 -7.42 4.08 -6.78
N PHE A 23 -8.31 4.97 -7.25
CA PHE A 23 -7.91 6.33 -7.59
C PHE A 23 -7.60 7.15 -6.34
N ILE A 24 -8.34 6.95 -5.25
CA ILE A 24 -8.03 7.56 -3.96
C ILE A 24 -6.65 7.10 -3.48
N THR A 25 -6.37 5.80 -3.45
CA THR A 25 -5.08 5.29 -2.98
C THR A 25 -3.93 5.73 -3.89
N TRP A 26 -4.11 5.72 -5.21
CA TRP A 26 -3.10 6.21 -6.15
C TRP A 26 -2.72 7.69 -5.91
N ASN A 27 -3.66 8.52 -5.49
CA ASN A 27 -3.43 9.95 -5.27
C ASN A 27 -3.05 10.31 -3.81
N THR A 28 -3.29 9.43 -2.85
CA THR A 28 -3.10 9.72 -1.41
C THR A 28 -2.06 8.84 -0.73
N MET A 29 -1.66 7.74 -1.37
CA MET A 29 -0.69 6.77 -0.87
C MET A 29 0.37 6.52 -1.93
N GLU A 30 1.43 5.82 -1.51
CA GLU A 30 2.59 5.55 -2.32
C GLU A 30 2.94 4.06 -2.27
N GLU A 31 3.49 3.51 -3.36
CA GLU A 31 3.98 2.13 -3.42
C GLU A 31 5.52 2.08 -3.25
N PRO A 32 6.10 0.94 -2.83
CA PRO A 32 7.56 0.76 -2.86
C PRO A 32 8.10 0.85 -4.29
N ILE A 33 7.39 0.22 -5.22
CA ILE A 33 7.75 0.12 -6.63
C ILE A 33 6.51 0.40 -7.47
N ARG A 34 6.66 1.30 -8.42
CA ARG A 34 5.64 1.69 -9.42
C ARG A 34 5.98 1.12 -10.78
N ILE A 35 4.98 1.12 -11.65
CA ILE A 35 5.13 0.91 -13.09
C ILE A 35 4.70 2.20 -13.79
N ASP A 36 5.57 2.76 -14.61
CA ASP A 36 5.25 3.98 -15.36
C ASP A 36 4.37 3.71 -16.60
N GLU A 37 3.97 4.78 -17.29
CA GLU A 37 3.12 4.71 -18.49
C GLU A 37 3.73 3.88 -19.63
N ALA A 38 5.06 3.74 -19.67
CA ALA A 38 5.77 2.93 -20.64
C ALA A 38 5.93 1.46 -20.20
N GLY A 39 5.37 1.07 -19.06
CA GLY A 39 5.47 -0.28 -18.50
C GLY A 39 6.80 -0.56 -17.81
N ARG A 40 7.60 0.46 -17.48
CA ARG A 40 8.91 0.30 -16.84
C ARG A 40 8.79 0.31 -15.32
N VAL A 41 9.62 -0.48 -14.66
CA VAL A 41 9.77 -0.48 -13.21
C VAL A 41 10.42 0.83 -12.75
N VAL A 42 9.77 1.52 -11.82
CA VAL A 42 10.25 2.77 -11.22
C VAL A 42 10.16 2.66 -9.69
N TYR A 43 11.25 2.97 -9.00
CA TYR A 43 11.28 2.92 -7.53
C TYR A 43 10.69 4.19 -6.90
N SER A 44 9.71 4.03 -6.00
CA SER A 44 9.12 5.12 -5.23
C SER A 44 9.51 5.05 -3.75
N LEU A 45 8.77 4.40 -2.84
CA LEU A 45 9.23 4.34 -1.44
C LEU A 45 10.52 3.50 -1.27
N ALA A 46 10.80 2.60 -2.22
CA ALA A 46 12.10 1.93 -2.32
C ALA A 46 13.11 2.77 -3.12
N GLU A 47 14.40 2.48 -2.94
CA GLU A 47 15.51 2.98 -3.75
C GLU A 47 16.05 1.90 -4.68
N SER A 48 15.97 0.63 -4.27
CA SER A 48 16.39 -0.51 -5.08
C SER A 48 15.70 -1.81 -4.64
N SER A 49 15.80 -2.82 -5.50
CA SER A 49 15.43 -4.21 -5.20
C SER A 49 16.49 -5.18 -5.70
N GLU A 50 16.67 -6.29 -5.01
CA GLU A 50 17.61 -7.36 -5.36
C GLU A 50 17.04 -8.73 -5.00
N TRP A 51 17.08 -9.67 -5.93
CA TRP A 51 16.81 -11.08 -5.64
C TRP A 51 18.05 -11.70 -5.00
N LEU A 52 17.93 -12.15 -3.75
CA LEU A 52 19.01 -12.81 -3.04
C LEU A 52 19.12 -14.30 -3.41
N ASP A 53 17.98 -14.88 -3.79
CA ASP A 53 17.83 -16.23 -4.31
C ASP A 53 16.54 -16.29 -5.17
N ASP A 54 16.07 -17.48 -5.51
CA ASP A 54 14.88 -17.71 -6.34
C ASP A 54 13.55 -17.38 -5.64
N ARG A 55 13.55 -17.06 -4.34
CA ARG A 55 12.35 -16.87 -3.49
C ARG A 55 12.43 -15.69 -2.52
N THR A 56 13.58 -15.01 -2.43
CA THR A 56 13.83 -13.93 -1.49
C THR A 56 14.14 -12.62 -2.23
N LEU A 57 13.29 -11.62 -2.08
CA LEU A 57 13.46 -10.28 -2.64
C LEU A 57 13.78 -9.27 -1.53
N GLU A 58 14.96 -8.66 -1.57
CA GLU A 58 15.34 -7.56 -0.67
C GLU A 58 14.95 -6.22 -1.28
N LEU A 59 14.31 -5.35 -0.50
CA LEU A 59 14.09 -3.93 -0.82
C LEU A 59 14.92 -3.06 0.11
N ARG A 60 15.55 -2.03 -0.46
CA ARG A 60 16.16 -0.91 0.28
C ARG A 60 15.27 0.31 0.16
N LEU A 61 14.96 0.94 1.29
CA LEU A 61 13.94 1.98 1.40
C LEU A 61 14.54 3.39 1.46
N ARG A 62 13.81 4.37 0.91
CA ARG A 62 14.16 5.79 0.99
C ARG A 62 14.17 6.27 2.43
N ARG A 63 15.16 7.11 2.74
CA ARG A 63 15.32 7.73 4.07
C ARG A 63 14.62 9.09 4.13
N GLY A 64 14.18 9.47 5.34
CA GLY A 64 13.64 10.81 5.60
C GLY A 64 12.23 11.06 5.05
N VAL A 65 11.55 10.02 4.55
CA VAL A 65 10.17 10.10 4.09
C VAL A 65 9.23 10.17 5.29
N ARG A 66 8.15 10.95 5.16
CA ARG A 66 7.09 11.09 6.16
C ARG A 66 5.72 10.90 5.52
N PHE A 67 4.81 10.32 6.28
CA PHE A 67 3.39 10.30 5.96
C PHE A 67 2.75 11.68 6.23
N GLN A 68 1.53 11.87 5.75
CA GLN A 68 0.80 13.13 5.85
C GLN A 68 0.41 13.47 7.30
N ASP A 69 0.35 12.46 8.18
CA ASP A 69 0.15 12.62 9.63
C ASP A 69 1.45 12.90 10.41
N GLY A 70 2.60 12.96 9.71
CA GLY A 70 3.91 13.21 10.29
C GLY A 70 4.69 11.97 10.73
N GLU A 71 4.09 10.77 10.69
CA GLU A 71 4.77 9.51 10.98
C GLU A 71 5.99 9.32 10.06
N HIS A 72 7.09 8.83 10.61
CA HIS A 72 8.27 8.47 9.83
C HIS A 72 8.04 7.16 9.07
N PHE A 73 8.35 7.16 7.78
CA PHE A 73 8.29 5.95 6.98
C PHE A 73 9.50 5.03 7.25
N THR A 74 9.23 3.76 7.54
CA THR A 74 10.21 2.70 7.78
C THR A 74 9.75 1.35 7.20
N ALA A 75 10.63 0.36 7.21
CA ALA A 75 10.34 -1.02 6.87
C ALA A 75 9.19 -1.63 7.70
N HIS A 76 8.97 -1.16 8.91
CA HIS A 76 7.85 -1.61 9.74
C HIS A 76 6.49 -1.23 9.14
N ASN A 77 6.38 -0.07 8.49
CA ASN A 77 5.15 0.33 7.80
C ASN A 77 4.88 -0.60 6.60
N ILE A 78 5.91 -0.92 5.81
CA ILE A 78 5.81 -1.90 4.71
C ILE A 78 5.32 -3.24 5.23
N LYS A 79 5.95 -3.76 6.30
CA LYS A 79 5.56 -5.03 6.90
C LYS A 79 4.11 -5.03 7.36
N GLN A 80 3.68 -4.01 8.09
CA GLN A 80 2.30 -3.91 8.58
C GLN A 80 1.30 -3.91 7.43
N ASN A 81 1.50 -3.05 6.42
CA ASN A 81 0.62 -2.99 5.26
C ASN A 81 0.57 -4.32 4.50
N PHE A 82 1.72 -5.00 4.36
CA PHE A 82 1.79 -6.30 3.71
C PHE A 82 1.01 -7.35 4.49
N ASP A 83 1.25 -7.46 5.81
CA ASP A 83 0.57 -8.41 6.69
C ASP A 83 -0.94 -8.18 6.73
N GLU A 84 -1.39 -6.92 6.74
CA GLU A 84 -2.81 -6.57 6.68
C GLU A 84 -3.41 -6.93 5.32
N MET A 85 -2.73 -6.62 4.22
CA MET A 85 -3.21 -6.94 2.87
C MET A 85 -3.37 -8.45 2.65
N GLN A 86 -2.49 -9.28 3.20
CA GLN A 86 -2.55 -10.76 3.10
C GLN A 86 -3.79 -11.37 3.77
N ARG A 87 -4.50 -10.63 4.62
CA ARG A 87 -5.73 -11.12 5.28
C ARG A 87 -6.95 -11.10 4.37
N TRP A 88 -6.91 -10.33 3.28
CA TRP A 88 -8.06 -10.07 2.42
C TRP A 88 -8.04 -11.02 1.21
N ALA A 89 -9.20 -11.58 0.85
CA ALA A 89 -9.30 -12.56 -0.24
C ALA A 89 -9.03 -11.96 -1.64
N ALA A 90 -9.43 -10.71 -1.86
CA ALA A 90 -9.23 -9.99 -3.10
C ALA A 90 -9.08 -8.48 -2.83
N PRO A 91 -7.89 -8.01 -2.39
CA PRO A 91 -7.67 -6.57 -2.20
C PRO A 91 -7.64 -5.80 -3.53
N HIS A 92 -7.45 -6.49 -4.67
CA HIS A 92 -7.39 -5.90 -6.01
C HIS A 92 -8.47 -6.47 -6.97
N PRO A 93 -9.50 -5.70 -7.36
CA PRO A 93 -10.48 -6.04 -8.39
C PRO A 93 -9.90 -6.25 -9.80
N PRO A 94 -8.75 -5.65 -10.24
CA PRO A 94 -8.21 -5.93 -11.58
C PRO A 94 -7.70 -7.37 -11.78
N GLY A 95 -7.70 -8.22 -10.75
CA GLY A 95 -7.46 -9.65 -10.86
C GLY A 95 -6.52 -10.19 -9.77
N THR A 96 -6.81 -11.41 -9.30
CA THR A 96 -6.05 -12.07 -8.22
C THR A 96 -4.59 -12.38 -8.57
N TRP A 97 -4.23 -12.36 -9.85
CA TRP A 97 -2.86 -12.60 -10.32
C TRP A 97 -1.87 -11.49 -9.96
N LEU A 98 -2.37 -10.29 -9.61
CA LEU A 98 -1.57 -9.19 -9.06
C LEU A 98 -1.35 -9.31 -7.54
N ASN A 99 -2.03 -10.25 -6.88
CA ASN A 99 -1.80 -10.50 -5.46
C ASN A 99 -0.50 -11.29 -5.27
N PHE A 100 0.19 -10.99 -4.17
CA PHE A 100 1.28 -11.84 -3.70
C PHE A 100 0.74 -13.24 -3.38
N PRO A 101 1.52 -14.30 -3.62
CA PRO A 101 1.09 -15.66 -3.31
C PRO A 101 0.66 -15.80 -1.85
N PRO A 102 -0.38 -16.59 -1.53
CA PRO A 102 -0.66 -16.96 -0.15
C PRO A 102 0.60 -17.51 0.52
N GLN A 103 0.78 -17.26 1.82
CA GLN A 103 1.97 -17.64 2.60
C GLN A 103 3.25 -16.85 2.30
N SER A 104 3.20 -15.83 1.43
CA SER A 104 4.30 -14.87 1.32
C SER A 104 4.45 -14.11 2.64
N THR A 105 5.68 -13.85 3.07
CA THR A 105 5.97 -13.12 4.32
C THR A 105 6.90 -11.94 4.07
N ALA A 106 6.88 -10.98 5.01
CA ALA A 106 7.77 -9.83 5.02
C ALA A 106 8.58 -9.81 6.33
N GLU A 107 9.90 -9.77 6.20
CA GLU A 107 10.89 -9.74 7.27
C GLU A 107 11.59 -8.37 7.30
N VAL A 108 11.46 -7.64 8.41
CA VAL A 108 12.24 -6.42 8.63
C VAL A 108 13.66 -6.81 9.03
N VAL A 109 14.64 -6.44 8.21
CA VAL A 109 16.07 -6.63 8.51
C VAL A 109 16.58 -5.45 9.33
N ASP A 110 16.22 -4.23 8.91
CA ASP A 110 16.39 -2.98 9.66
C ASP A 110 15.34 -1.94 9.23
N ASP A 111 15.36 -0.74 9.81
CA ASP A 111 14.39 0.34 9.53
C ASP A 111 14.23 0.70 8.03
N HIS A 112 15.21 0.36 7.19
CA HIS A 112 15.25 0.71 5.77
C HIS A 112 15.57 -0.48 4.86
N VAL A 113 15.58 -1.70 5.40
CA VAL A 113 15.81 -2.93 4.64
C VAL A 113 14.77 -3.97 5.04
N LEU A 114 14.07 -4.51 4.05
CA LEU A 114 13.07 -5.55 4.24
C LEU A 114 13.25 -6.64 3.19
N ARG A 115 12.99 -7.88 3.59
CA ARG A 115 13.00 -9.05 2.72
C ARG A 115 11.61 -9.63 2.61
N PHE A 116 11.18 -9.89 1.37
CA PHE A 116 9.99 -10.65 1.08
C PHE A 116 10.37 -12.08 0.76
N HIS A 117 9.70 -13.02 1.41
CA HIS A 117 9.87 -14.46 1.19
C HIS A 117 8.63 -15.01 0.50
N PHE A 118 8.82 -15.66 -0.65
CA PHE A 118 7.74 -16.24 -1.44
C PHE A 118 7.74 -17.78 -1.32
N PRO A 119 6.55 -18.43 -1.35
CA PRO A 119 6.46 -19.90 -1.24
C PRO A 119 7.06 -20.63 -2.46
N GLY A 120 7.26 -19.93 -3.57
CA GLY A 120 7.94 -20.42 -4.77
C GLY A 120 8.41 -19.26 -5.64
N PRO A 121 9.20 -19.54 -6.69
CA PRO A 121 9.68 -18.50 -7.60
C PRO A 121 8.54 -17.72 -8.25
N ASP A 122 8.58 -16.40 -8.14
CA ASP A 122 7.57 -15.49 -8.68
C ASP A 122 8.23 -14.36 -9.48
N GLY A 123 8.39 -14.60 -10.79
CA GLY A 123 8.97 -13.61 -11.71
C GLY A 123 8.16 -12.33 -11.86
N LEU A 124 6.92 -12.29 -11.38
CA LEU A 124 6.07 -11.09 -11.40
C LEU A 124 6.09 -10.32 -10.08
N ALA A 125 6.80 -10.79 -9.03
CA ALA A 125 6.77 -10.19 -7.70
C ALA A 125 7.05 -8.69 -7.71
N ILE A 126 8.02 -8.22 -8.51
CA ILE A 126 8.34 -6.79 -8.64
C ILE A 126 7.14 -6.00 -9.21
N GLY A 127 6.43 -6.55 -10.20
CA GLY A 127 5.27 -5.90 -10.81
C GLY A 127 4.05 -5.85 -9.89
N LYS A 128 3.93 -6.79 -8.95
CA LYS A 128 2.82 -6.86 -7.97
C LYS A 128 2.84 -5.69 -6.99
N PHE A 129 3.99 -5.05 -6.76
CA PHE A 129 4.07 -3.85 -5.94
C PHE A 129 3.29 -2.65 -6.51
N ARG A 130 2.96 -2.64 -7.80
CA ARG A 130 2.13 -1.59 -8.42
C ARG A 130 0.77 -1.41 -7.72
N GLY A 131 0.24 -2.48 -7.13
CA GLY A 131 -1.01 -2.41 -6.35
C GLY A 131 -0.79 -2.28 -4.84
N PHE A 132 0.46 -2.31 -4.37
CA PHE A 132 0.76 -2.34 -2.96
C PHE A 132 0.93 -0.92 -2.40
N HIS A 133 -0.20 -0.27 -2.16
CA HIS A 133 -0.25 1.06 -1.55
C HIS A 133 0.06 0.97 -0.05
N VAL A 134 0.94 1.87 0.42
CA VAL A 134 1.41 1.89 1.80
C VAL A 134 0.76 3.05 2.54
N ALA A 135 0.00 2.72 3.58
CA ALA A 135 -0.60 3.67 4.50
C ALA A 135 0.22 3.80 5.79
N SER A 136 0.01 4.90 6.52
CA SER A 136 0.57 5.08 7.87
C SER A 136 -0.10 4.12 8.87
N SER A 137 0.50 3.98 10.05
CA SER A 137 -0.02 3.12 11.12
C SER A 137 -1.45 3.49 11.53
N ALA A 138 -1.82 4.78 11.42
CA ALA A 138 -3.14 5.29 11.78
C ALA A 138 -4.26 4.75 10.88
N PHE A 139 -3.95 4.34 9.65
CA PHE A 139 -4.94 3.74 8.76
C PHE A 139 -5.42 2.37 9.28
N TRP A 140 -4.54 1.62 9.94
CA TRP A 140 -4.81 0.25 10.39
C TRP A 140 -5.12 0.14 11.88
N ASN A 141 -4.57 1.05 12.70
CA ASN A 141 -4.57 0.91 14.15
C ASN A 141 -5.68 1.74 14.82
N GLY A 142 -6.36 1.12 15.80
CA GLY A 142 -7.32 1.78 16.67
C GLY A 142 -8.77 1.35 16.43
N LYS A 143 -9.65 1.70 17.37
CA LYS A 143 -11.07 1.31 17.30
C LYS A 143 -11.82 1.97 16.14
N ASP A 144 -11.35 3.14 15.72
CA ASP A 144 -11.91 3.97 14.66
C ASP A 144 -10.99 4.00 13.43
N ALA A 145 -10.03 3.06 13.33
CA ALA A 145 -9.12 3.00 12.19
C ALA A 145 -9.93 2.82 10.89
N PRO A 146 -9.60 3.57 9.82
CA PRO A 146 -10.24 3.43 8.54
C PRO A 146 -10.22 1.97 8.04
N GLY A 147 -9.02 1.41 7.88
CA GLY A 147 -8.77 0.10 7.29
C GLY A 147 -9.50 -0.12 5.97
N PHE A 148 -9.45 -1.36 5.48
CA PHE A 148 -10.38 -1.83 4.44
C PHE A 148 -11.62 -2.53 5.05
N GLY A 149 -11.65 -2.73 6.36
CA GLY A 149 -12.76 -3.34 7.10
C GLY A 149 -13.65 -2.33 7.82
N TYR A 150 -14.09 -1.27 7.13
CA TYR A 150 -14.83 -0.15 7.74
C TYR A 150 -16.13 -0.62 8.41
N LYS A 151 -16.07 -0.88 9.73
CA LYS A 151 -17.21 -1.40 10.52
C LYS A 151 -18.48 -0.57 10.40
N LYS A 152 -18.37 0.73 10.13
CA LYS A 152 -19.48 1.67 10.07
C LYS A 152 -20.30 1.56 8.77
N PHE A 153 -19.66 1.24 7.64
CA PHE A 153 -20.30 1.26 6.32
C PHE A 153 -20.15 -0.05 5.52
N GLY A 154 -19.49 -1.06 6.09
CA GLY A 154 -19.13 -2.30 5.39
C GLY A 154 -17.68 -2.29 4.94
N SER A 155 -17.15 -3.46 4.63
CA SER A 155 -15.78 -3.61 4.15
C SER A 155 -15.64 -3.08 2.72
N GLY A 156 -14.51 -2.42 2.43
CA GLY A 156 -13.98 -2.30 1.07
C GLY A 156 -13.38 -3.62 0.55
N GLU A 157 -13.43 -4.69 1.37
CA GLU A 157 -13.19 -6.05 0.92
C GLU A 157 -14.10 -6.38 -0.25
N GLY A 158 -13.48 -6.84 -1.33
CA GLY A 158 -14.10 -7.11 -2.61
C GLY A 158 -15.08 -8.27 -2.66
N HIS A 159 -16.14 -8.19 -1.88
CA HIS A 159 -17.38 -8.90 -2.15
C HIS A 159 -18.16 -8.20 -3.29
N TRP A 160 -17.47 -7.86 -4.39
CA TRP A 160 -18.08 -7.40 -5.64
C TRP A 160 -18.64 -8.58 -6.44
#